data_AF-A0A7W0TTP7-F1
#
_entry.id   AF-A0A7W0TTP7-F1
#
_cell.length_a   1.000
_cell.length_b   1.000
_cell.length_c   1.000
_cell.angle_alpha   90.00
_cell.angle_beta   90.00
_cell.angle_gamma   90.00
#
_symmetry.space_group_name_H-M   'P 1'
#
loop_
_entity.id
_entity.type
_entity.pdbx_description
1 polymer ?
#
loop_
_entity_poly.entity_id
_entity_poly.type
_entity_poly.pdbx_seq_one_letter_code
_entity_poly.pdbx_strand_id
1 'polypeptide(L)'
;MVTKRSESKETVEQTVARLYREMADPVLMAARLEEVRNRVAAYEREFGIPSSDIHAAIDRGDLVETWEVCGWIFDYESLLEDESGRSQ
;
A
#
# COMPACT_ATOMS: atom_id res chain seq x y z
N MET A 1 -40.63 14.90 -22.90
CA MET A 1 -39.26 15.44 -22.81
C MET A 1 -38.43 14.43 -22.03
N VAL A 2 -37.48 13.77 -22.68
CA VAL A 2 -36.55 12.83 -22.02
C VAL A 2 -35.21 13.53 -21.90
N THR A 3 -34.78 13.83 -20.67
CA THR A 3 -33.50 14.45 -20.35
C THR A 3 -32.38 13.46 -20.62
N LYS A 4 -31.50 13.78 -21.58
CA LYS A 4 -30.25 13.04 -21.81
C LYS A 4 -29.33 13.24 -20.61
N ARG A 5 -29.06 12.18 -19.86
CA ARG A 5 -27.96 12.13 -18.89
C ARG A 5 -26.66 12.03 -19.70
N SER A 6 -25.94 13.14 -19.83
CA SER A 6 -24.62 13.19 -20.44
C SER A 6 -23.59 12.80 -19.38
N GLU A 7 -23.29 11.52 -19.25
CA GLU A 7 -22.10 11.07 -18.51
C GLU A 7 -20.91 11.25 -19.45
N SER A 8 -20.04 12.22 -19.16
CA SER A 8 -18.76 12.36 -19.87
C SER A 8 -17.97 11.07 -19.70
N LYS A 9 -17.79 10.32 -20.79
CA LYS A 9 -16.85 9.19 -20.84
C LYS A 9 -15.44 9.75 -20.87
N GLU A 10 -14.84 9.89 -19.69
CA GLU A 10 -13.39 10.07 -19.56
C GLU A 10 -12.70 8.97 -20.37
N THR A 11 -11.77 9.35 -21.25
CA THR A 11 -11.03 8.37 -22.04
C THR A 11 -10.01 7.65 -21.15
N VAL A 12 -9.61 6.43 -21.53
CA VAL A 12 -8.57 5.70 -20.80
C VAL A 12 -7.29 6.53 -20.65
N GLU A 13 -6.91 7.28 -21.69
CA GLU A 13 -5.76 8.17 -21.68
C GLU A 13 -5.89 9.31 -20.64
N GLN A 14 -7.09 9.88 -20.50
CA GLN A 14 -7.35 10.93 -19.50
C GLN A 14 -7.28 10.36 -18.08
N THR A 15 -7.85 9.18 -17.85
CA THR A 15 -7.76 8.49 -16.56
C THR A 15 -6.30 8.17 -16.20
N VAL A 16 -5.54 7.63 -17.15
CA VAL A 16 -4.12 7.31 -16.95
C VAL A 16 -3.30 8.57 -16.64
N ALA A 17 -3.53 9.68 -17.37
CA ALA A 17 -2.86 10.94 -17.11
C ALA A 17 -3.25 11.58 -15.76
N ARG A 18 -4.47 11.36 -15.27
CA ARG A 18 -4.87 11.75 -13.91
C ARG A 18 -4.13 10.91 -12.87
N LEU A 19 -4.15 9.58 -13.03
CA LEU A 19 -3.50 8.66 -12.10
C LEU A 19 -1.99 8.94 -11.99
N TYR A 20 -1.30 9.20 -13.11
CA TYR A 20 0.11 9.57 -13.06
C TYR A 20 0.37 10.88 -12.31
N ARG A 21 -0.55 11.86 -12.38
CA ARG A 21 -0.42 13.11 -11.61
C ARG A 21 -0.68 12.89 -10.13
N GLU A 22 -1.68 12.09 -9.78
CA GLU A 22 -1.97 11.73 -8.38
C GLU A 22 -0.82 10.92 -7.77
N MET A 23 -0.20 10.02 -8.55
CA MET A 23 1.00 9.27 -8.13
C MET A 23 2.23 10.16 -7.95
N ALA A 24 2.32 11.29 -8.65
CA ALA A 24 3.43 12.24 -8.54
C ALA A 24 3.20 13.32 -7.47
N ASP A 25 2.04 13.35 -6.82
CA ASP A 25 1.73 14.34 -5.79
C ASP A 25 2.42 13.95 -4.46
N PRO A 26 3.38 14.76 -3.96
CA PRO A 26 4.13 14.44 -2.76
C PRO A 26 3.24 14.39 -1.50
N VAL A 27 2.13 15.13 -1.46
CA VAL A 27 1.20 15.12 -0.33
C VAL A 27 0.42 13.81 -0.29
N LEU A 28 -0.09 13.36 -1.45
CA LEU A 28 -0.76 12.08 -1.57
C LEU A 28 0.17 10.91 -1.27
N MET A 29 1.43 10.99 -1.73
CA MET A 29 2.43 9.97 -1.44
C MET A 29 2.78 9.92 0.06
N ALA A 30 2.93 11.06 0.72
CA ALA A 30 3.16 11.11 2.17
C ALA A 30 1.99 10.51 2.96
N ALA A 31 0.75 10.85 2.59
CA ALA A 31 -0.45 10.30 3.22
C ALA A 31 -0.54 8.78 3.02
N ARG A 32 -0.31 8.28 1.80
CA ARG A 32 -0.29 6.85 1.48
C ARG A 32 0.77 6.11 2.30
N LEU A 33 1.95 6.70 2.46
CA LEU A 33 3.02 6.10 3.26
C LEU A 33 2.64 6.02 4.74
N GLU A 34 2.00 7.05 5.28
CA GLU A 34 1.49 7.05 6.65
C GLU A 34 0.43 5.95 6.84
N GLU A 35 -0.47 5.75 5.88
CA GLU A 35 -1.42 4.64 5.89
C GLU A 35 -0.74 3.28 5.92
N VAL A 36 0.29 3.06 5.09
CA VAL A 36 1.06 1.81 5.08
C VAL A 36 1.72 1.57 6.45
N ARG A 37 2.37 2.59 7.02
CA ARG A 37 2.97 2.50 8.37
C ARG A 37 1.95 2.13 9.44
N ASN A 38 0.75 2.70 9.37
CA ASN A 38 -0.31 2.40 10.32
C ASN A 38 -0.81 0.95 10.19
N ARG A 39 -0.90 0.41 8.97
CA ARG A 39 -1.24 -1.01 8.76
C ARG A 39 -0.16 -1.94 9.30
N VAL A 40 1.10 -1.69 8.98
CA VAL A 40 2.25 -2.45 9.51
C VAL A 40 2.22 -2.47 11.04
N ALA A 41 2.06 -1.31 11.69
CA ALA A 41 1.97 -1.23 13.14
C ALA A 41 0.71 -1.90 13.73
N ALA A 42 -0.37 -2.04 12.96
CA ALA A 42 -1.54 -2.80 13.37
C ALA A 42 -1.22 -4.31 13.38
N TYR A 43 -0.61 -4.82 12.33
CA TYR A 43 -0.19 -6.22 12.25
C TYR A 43 0.83 -6.61 13.32
N GLU A 44 1.83 -5.76 13.57
CA GLU A 44 2.81 -6.00 14.65
C GLU A 44 2.15 -6.12 16.03
N ARG A 45 1.14 -5.29 16.30
CA ARG A 45 0.37 -5.36 17.56
C ARG A 45 -0.54 -6.58 17.62
N GLU A 46 -1.14 -6.95 16.50
CA GLU A 46 -2.06 -8.09 16.41
C GLU A 46 -1.34 -9.42 16.61
N PHE A 47 -0.24 -9.63 15.88
CA PHE A 47 0.52 -10.88 15.92
C PHE A 47 1.61 -10.90 16.98
N GLY A 48 1.96 -9.74 17.56
CA GLY A 48 3.01 -9.63 18.56
C GLY A 48 4.41 -9.91 18.00
N ILE A 49 4.59 -9.79 16.69
CA ILE A 49 5.82 -10.11 15.95
C ILE A 49 6.31 -8.82 15.28
N PRO A 50 7.59 -8.44 15.44
CA PRO A 50 8.17 -7.33 14.67
C PRO A 50 8.16 -7.64 13.17
N SER A 51 7.91 -6.64 12.32
CA SER A 51 7.84 -6.86 10.87
C SER A 51 9.15 -7.39 10.26
N SER A 52 10.29 -7.07 10.88
CA SER A 52 11.60 -7.61 10.50
C SER A 52 11.71 -9.13 10.62
N ASP A 53 10.83 -9.74 11.44
CA ASP A 53 10.92 -11.13 11.84
C ASP A 53 9.81 -12.00 11.21
N ILE A 54 8.96 -11.45 10.33
CA ILE A 54 7.79 -12.13 9.75
C ILE A 54 8.19 -13.47 9.11
N HIS A 55 9.17 -13.44 8.20
CA HIS A 55 9.64 -14.65 7.51
C HIS A 55 10.18 -15.69 8.49
N ALA A 56 10.96 -15.26 9.48
CA ALA A 56 11.52 -16.16 10.48
C ALA A 56 10.40 -16.77 11.37
N ALA A 57 9.33 -16.03 11.65
CA ALA A 57 8.18 -16.55 12.39
C ALA A 57 7.39 -17.58 11.56
N ILE A 58 7.27 -17.38 10.25
CA ILE A 58 6.67 -18.36 9.32
C ILE A 58 7.52 -19.63 9.28
N ASP A 59 8.84 -19.50 9.10
CA ASP A 59 9.75 -20.63 9.00
C ASP A 59 9.76 -21.51 10.27
N ARG A 60 9.61 -20.88 11.44
CA ARG A 60 9.49 -21.60 12.73
C ARG A 60 8.10 -22.18 12.99
N GLY A 61 7.10 -21.81 12.19
CA GLY A 61 5.70 -22.20 12.39
C GLY A 61 4.98 -21.42 13.48
N ASP A 62 5.56 -20.32 13.97
CA ASP A 62 4.94 -19.40 14.94
C ASP A 62 3.84 -18.56 14.28
N LEU A 63 3.95 -18.35 12.96
CA LEU A 63 2.99 -17.61 12.14
C LEU A 63 2.59 -18.44 10.92
N VAL A 64 1.29 -18.51 10.62
CA VAL A 64 0.80 -19.17 9.41
C VAL A 64 0.72 -18.14 8.29
N GLU A 65 1.31 -18.45 7.14
CA GLU A 65 1.20 -17.61 5.94
C GLU A 65 -0.24 -17.62 5.41
N THR A 66 -0.99 -16.58 5.73
CA THR A 66 -2.33 -16.30 5.22
C THR A 66 -2.29 -15.13 4.24
N TRP A 67 -3.39 -14.90 3.52
CA TRP A 67 -3.51 -13.72 2.65
C TRP A 67 -3.25 -12.39 3.38
N GLU A 68 -3.67 -12.31 4.65
CA GLU A 68 -3.43 -11.16 5.50
C GLU A 68 -1.95 -10.99 5.84
N VAL A 69 -1.27 -12.09 6.20
CA VAL A 69 0.18 -12.07 6.46
C VAL A 69 0.97 -11.72 5.20
N CYS A 70 0.57 -12.22 4.02
CA CYS A 70 1.16 -11.80 2.76
C CYS A 70 0.98 -10.28 2.54
N GLY A 71 -0.21 -9.74 2.83
CA GLY A 71 -0.48 -8.31 2.76
C GLY A 71 0.43 -7.49 3.68
N TRP A 72 0.67 -7.97 4.90
CA TRP A 72 1.62 -7.36 5.82
C TRP A 72 3.06 -7.36 5.28
N ILE A 73 3.53 -8.49 4.73
CA ILE A 73 4.86 -8.57 4.11
C ILE A 73 4.99 -7.52 3.00
N PHE A 74 4.02 -7.43 2.09
CA PHE A 74 4.05 -6.44 1.01
C PHE A 74 4.06 -5.00 1.52
N ASP A 75 3.26 -4.69 2.54
CA ASP A 75 3.24 -3.36 3.15
C ASP A 75 4.61 -3.02 3.77
N TYR A 76 5.23 -3.97 4.47
CA TYR A 76 6.55 -3.76 5.09
C TYR A 76 7.67 -3.60 4.05
N GLU A 77 7.70 -4.46 3.02
CA GLU A 77 8.67 -4.34 1.92
C GLU A 77 8.53 -3.01 1.18
N SER A 78 7.30 -2.54 0.96
CA SER A 78 7.03 -1.23 0.35
C SER A 78 7.64 -0.09 1.17
N LEU A 79 7.65 -0.18 2.51
CA LEU A 79 8.30 0.81 3.36
C LEU A 79 9.83 0.79 3.20
N LEU A 80 10.43 -0.41 3.11
CA LEU A 80 11.87 -0.56 2.95
C LEU A 80 12.37 0.03 1.62
N GLU A 81 11.64 -0.19 0.53
CA GLU A 81 11.96 0.37 -0.79
C GLU A 81 11.90 1.91 -0.80
N ASP A 82 10.87 2.49 -0.16
CA ASP A 82 10.71 3.95 -0.06
C ASP A 82 11.82 4.61 0.78
N GLU A 83 12.28 3.95 1.85
CA GLU A 83 13.34 4.47 2.72
C GLU A 83 14.73 4.35 2.08
N SER A 84 14.96 3.27 1.32
CA SER A 84 16.21 3.09 0.57
C SER A 84 16.29 4.01 -0.66
N GLY A 85 15.16 4.36 -1.28
CA GLY A 85 15.08 5.36 -2.36
C GLY A 85 15.33 6.81 -1.92
N ARG A 86 15.20 7.14 -0.62
CA ARG A 86 15.48 8.49 -0.06
C ARG A 86 16.92 8.71 0.36
N SER A 87 17.75 7.67 0.31
CA SER A 87 19.16 7.73 0.68
C SER A 87 20.11 8.00 -0.50
N GLN A 88 19.57 8.41 -1.67
CA GLN A 88 20.34 8.78 -2.87
C GLN A 88 20.12 10.24 -3.27
#